data_AF-A0A523Y7L9-F1
#
_entry.id   AF-A0A523Y7L9-F1
#
_cell.length_a   1.000
_cell.length_b   1.000
_cell.length_c   1.000
_cell.angle_alpha   90.00
_cell.angle_beta   90.00
_cell.angle_gamma   90.00
#
_symmetry.space_group_name_H-M   'P 1'
#
loop_
_entity.id
_entity.type
_entity.pdbx_description
1 polymer ?
#
loop_
_entity_poly.entity_id
_entity_poly.type
_entity_poly.pdbx_seq_one_letter_code
_entity_poly.pdbx_strand_id
1 'polypeptide(L)'
;MYKAGTKQWDENYAKLVEERSKSESEPYIVGTPEWASKIEKRIQGDEKYKQAAKTWEGSLVLVFKAEPRAGFDDDFFVFMDLWHGECHSVRIVPEEIGRSGEYVLEAEYDRWKRVMRKELNVVKEIATMKLKLVPFNFKKAAKLAAATQAAIRLVALAGEVSDKFPDELEPEEHQSFKDLMQKLKTEFGF
;
A
#
# COMPACT_ATOMS: atom_id res chain seq x y z
N MET A 1 -16.19 5.48 14.21
CA MET A 1 -14.89 4.80 14.10
C MET A 1 -15.00 3.37 14.62
N TYR A 2 -14.71 2.38 13.76
CA TYR A 2 -14.51 0.99 14.14
C TYR A 2 -13.14 0.84 14.81
N LYS A 3 -13.05 0.00 15.84
CA LYS A 3 -11.76 -0.23 16.53
C LYS A 3 -10.86 -1.12 15.68
N ALA A 4 -9.70 -0.61 15.27
CA ALA A 4 -8.71 -1.36 14.48
C ALA A 4 -8.30 -2.67 15.17
N GLY A 5 -8.01 -3.71 14.38
CA GLY A 5 -7.62 -5.03 14.91
C GLY A 5 -8.77 -5.84 15.54
N THR A 6 -10.03 -5.44 15.31
CA THR A 6 -11.21 -6.20 15.72
C THR A 6 -11.87 -6.88 14.52
N LYS A 7 -12.52 -8.02 14.75
CA LYS A 7 -13.33 -8.70 13.73
C LYS A 7 -14.38 -7.78 13.09
N GLN A 8 -15.00 -6.91 13.89
CA GLN A 8 -15.95 -5.93 13.39
C GLN A 8 -15.31 -4.97 12.38
N TRP A 9 -14.08 -4.51 12.64
CA TRP A 9 -13.36 -3.65 11.71
C TRP A 9 -13.08 -4.38 10.40
N ASP A 10 -12.60 -5.63 10.48
CA ASP A 10 -12.30 -6.46 9.31
C ASP A 10 -13.55 -6.69 8.43
N GLU A 11 -14.68 -7.04 9.04
CA GLU A 11 -15.95 -7.27 8.34
C GLU A 11 -16.47 -6.00 7.64
N ASN A 12 -16.39 -4.85 8.31
CA ASN A 12 -16.83 -3.59 7.72
C ASN A 12 -15.88 -3.10 6.62
N TYR A 13 -14.57 -3.32 6.77
CA TYR A 13 -13.60 -2.98 5.74
C TYR A 13 -13.80 -3.85 4.50
N ALA A 14 -14.03 -5.16 4.68
CA ALA A 14 -14.34 -6.06 3.58
C ALA A 14 -15.63 -5.64 2.84
N LYS A 15 -16.67 -5.26 3.59
CA LYS A 15 -17.93 -4.75 3.00
C LYS A 15 -17.70 -3.46 2.20
N LEU A 16 -16.95 -2.51 2.75
CA LEU A 16 -16.57 -1.28 2.05
C LEU A 16 -15.85 -1.57 0.73
N VAL A 17 -14.84 -2.46 0.77
CA VAL A 17 -14.09 -2.86 -0.44
C VAL A 17 -15.02 -3.50 -1.46
N GLU A 18 -15.93 -4.37 -1.04
CA GLU A 18 -16.90 -5.02 -1.93
C GLU A 18 -17.84 -4.00 -2.58
N GLU A 19 -18.41 -3.09 -1.79
CA GLU A 19 -19.30 -2.02 -2.29
C GLU A 19 -18.58 -1.14 -3.32
N ARG A 20 -17.36 -0.67 -2.98
CA ARG A 20 -16.57 0.18 -3.87
C ARG A 20 -16.11 -0.56 -5.13
N SER A 21 -15.73 -1.83 -5.01
CA SER A 21 -15.37 -2.66 -6.19
C SER A 21 -16.54 -2.86 -7.15
N LYS A 22 -17.80 -2.73 -6.69
CA LYS A 22 -19.00 -2.81 -7.52
C LYS A 22 -19.41 -1.46 -8.10
N SER A 23 -19.18 -0.37 -7.38
CA SER A 23 -19.61 0.98 -7.79
C SER A 23 -18.58 1.71 -8.64
N GLU A 24 -17.29 1.43 -8.45
CA GLU A 24 -16.17 2.08 -9.12
C GLU A 24 -15.63 1.21 -10.26
N SER A 25 -15.02 1.84 -11.27
CA SER A 25 -14.39 1.16 -12.40
C SER A 25 -12.88 1.43 -12.47
N GLU A 26 -12.12 0.45 -12.98
CA GLU A 26 -10.69 0.61 -13.23
C GLU A 26 -10.42 1.69 -14.31
N PRO A 27 -9.30 2.44 -14.21
CA PRO A 27 -8.28 2.36 -13.15
C PRO A 27 -8.76 2.99 -11.82
N TYR A 28 -8.51 2.29 -10.71
CA TYR A 28 -8.85 2.78 -9.38
C TYR A 28 -7.86 3.87 -8.92
N ILE A 29 -8.34 4.81 -8.13
CA ILE A 29 -7.53 5.91 -7.58
C ILE A 29 -6.53 5.33 -6.56
N VAL A 30 -5.24 5.67 -6.70
CA VAL A 30 -4.20 5.24 -5.77
C VAL A 30 -4.54 5.66 -4.33
N GLY A 31 -4.44 4.73 -3.40
CA GLY A 31 -4.76 4.95 -1.99
C GLY A 31 -6.20 4.61 -1.59
N THR A 32 -7.08 4.23 -2.52
CA THR A 32 -8.42 3.75 -2.16
C THR A 32 -8.44 2.26 -1.76
N PRO A 33 -9.46 1.82 -0.98
CA PRO A 33 -9.57 0.42 -0.55
C PRO A 33 -9.63 -0.59 -1.71
N GLU A 34 -10.38 -0.30 -2.78
CA GLU A 34 -10.50 -1.14 -3.97
C GLU A 34 -9.21 -1.19 -4.79
N TRP A 35 -8.41 -0.12 -4.79
CA TRP A 35 -7.06 -0.13 -5.36
C TRP A 35 -6.14 -1.10 -4.60
N ALA A 36 -6.14 -1.06 -3.27
CA ALA A 36 -5.37 -1.99 -2.44
C ALA A 36 -5.81 -3.46 -2.66
N SER A 37 -7.12 -3.70 -2.72
CA SER A 37 -7.67 -5.02 -3.03
C SER A 37 -7.30 -5.51 -4.44
N LYS A 38 -7.19 -4.60 -5.42
CA LYS A 38 -6.74 -4.96 -6.75
C LYS A 38 -5.27 -5.39 -6.75
N ILE A 39 -4.41 -4.70 -6.01
CA ILE A 39 -3.00 -5.11 -5.81
C ILE A 39 -2.94 -6.51 -5.18
N GLU A 40 -3.72 -6.75 -4.13
CA GLU A 40 -3.81 -8.07 -3.47
C GLU A 40 -4.05 -9.19 -4.49
N LYS A 41 -5.09 -9.05 -5.31
CA LYS A 41 -5.46 -10.04 -6.35
C LYS A 41 -4.36 -10.23 -7.38
N ARG A 42 -3.64 -9.16 -7.76
CA ARG A 42 -2.49 -9.24 -8.68
C ARG A 42 -1.35 -10.04 -8.08
N ILE A 43 -1.06 -9.86 -6.79
CA ILE A 43 0.00 -10.60 -6.10
C ILE A 43 -0.38 -12.07 -5.92
N GLN A 44 -1.60 -12.35 -5.45
CA GLN A 44 -2.12 -13.71 -5.27
C GLN A 44 -2.13 -14.53 -6.58
N GLY A 45 -2.35 -13.87 -7.72
CA GLY A 45 -2.32 -14.51 -9.03
C GLY A 45 -0.95 -14.63 -9.70
N ASP A 46 0.14 -14.16 -9.06
CA ASP A 46 1.44 -14.03 -9.72
C ASP A 46 2.46 -15.10 -9.28
N GLU A 47 2.66 -16.09 -10.15
CA GLU A 47 3.64 -17.17 -9.90
C GLU A 47 5.08 -16.64 -9.79
N LYS A 48 5.42 -15.55 -10.51
CA LYS A 48 6.76 -14.95 -10.43
C LYS A 48 7.03 -14.39 -9.04
N TYR A 49 6.06 -13.70 -8.45
CA TYR A 49 6.12 -13.21 -7.09
C TYR A 49 6.23 -14.37 -6.12
N LYS A 50 5.37 -15.38 -6.23
CA LYS A 50 5.38 -16.57 -5.37
C LYS A 50 6.77 -17.22 -5.32
N GLN A 51 7.40 -17.41 -6.48
CA GLN A 51 8.75 -17.97 -6.55
C GLN A 51 9.83 -17.02 -5.98
N ALA A 52 9.75 -15.73 -6.30
CA ALA A 52 10.73 -14.74 -5.84
C ALA A 52 10.66 -14.49 -4.32
N ALA A 53 9.48 -14.66 -3.72
CA ALA A 53 9.22 -14.42 -2.30
C ALA A 53 9.08 -15.73 -1.48
N LYS A 54 9.44 -16.89 -2.02
CA LYS A 54 9.26 -18.20 -1.36
C LYS A 54 9.89 -18.33 0.04
N THR A 55 10.96 -17.58 0.32
CA THR A 55 11.63 -17.54 1.63
C THR A 55 11.35 -16.25 2.41
N TRP A 56 10.47 -15.39 1.88
CA TRP A 56 10.06 -14.17 2.57
C TRP A 56 9.16 -14.51 3.74
N GLU A 57 9.35 -13.83 4.86
CA GLU A 57 8.51 -13.95 6.03
C GLU A 57 8.34 -12.56 6.63
N GLY A 58 7.12 -12.22 7.01
CA GLY A 58 6.81 -10.99 7.73
C GLY A 58 5.96 -10.03 6.91
N SER A 59 5.16 -9.26 7.63
CA SER A 59 4.34 -8.20 7.02
C SER A 59 5.20 -7.06 6.48
N LEU A 60 4.77 -6.51 5.34
CA LEU A 60 5.36 -5.33 4.74
C LEU A 60 4.34 -4.19 4.79
N VAL A 61 4.76 -3.04 5.28
CA VAL A 61 3.94 -1.84 5.35
C VAL A 61 4.61 -0.73 4.54
N LEU A 62 3.86 -0.16 3.61
CA LEU A 62 4.28 1.00 2.84
C LEU A 62 3.61 2.23 3.44
N VAL A 63 4.42 3.15 3.96
CA VAL A 63 3.95 4.42 4.51
C VAL A 63 4.19 5.50 3.48
N PHE A 64 3.09 6.09 3.03
CA PHE A 64 3.08 7.25 2.17
C PHE A 64 2.93 8.48 3.07
N LYS A 65 3.90 9.39 3.05
CA LYS A 65 3.79 10.64 3.80
C LYS A 65 2.63 11.49 3.31
N ALA A 66 2.05 12.24 4.25
CA ALA A 66 1.04 13.25 3.97
C ALA A 66 1.42 14.13 2.76
N GLU A 67 0.48 14.30 1.85
CA GLU A 67 0.59 15.17 0.68
C GLU A 67 -0.77 15.84 0.45
N PRO A 68 -1.01 17.01 1.07
CA PRO A 68 -2.31 17.68 0.99
C PRO A 68 -2.74 18.04 -0.43
N ARG A 69 -1.80 18.21 -1.37
CA ARG A 69 -2.11 18.44 -2.79
C ARG A 69 -2.67 17.19 -3.48
N ALA A 70 -2.39 16.01 -2.95
CA ALA A 70 -2.98 14.74 -3.37
C ALA A 70 -4.22 14.38 -2.54
N GLY A 71 -4.66 15.23 -1.60
CA GLY A 71 -5.80 14.94 -0.74
C GLY A 71 -5.50 14.00 0.43
N PHE A 72 -4.22 13.78 0.76
CA PHE A 72 -3.80 13.06 1.96
C PHE A 72 -3.32 14.05 3.02
N ASP A 73 -4.20 14.37 3.97
CA ASP A 73 -3.86 15.27 5.08
C ASP A 73 -2.91 14.63 6.12
N ASP A 74 -2.90 13.29 6.19
CA ASP A 74 -2.09 12.49 7.09
C ASP A 74 -1.31 11.40 6.30
N ASP A 75 -0.34 10.77 6.96
CA ASP A 75 0.33 9.58 6.43
C ASP A 75 -0.70 8.46 6.23
N PHE A 76 -0.65 7.75 5.09
CA PHE A 76 -1.48 6.55 4.90
C PHE A 76 -0.63 5.28 4.78
N PHE A 77 -1.19 4.18 5.28
CA PHE A 77 -0.47 2.93 5.50
C PHE A 77 -1.07 1.81 4.67
N VAL A 78 -0.29 1.27 3.72
CA VAL A 78 -0.64 0.05 2.99
C VAL A 78 0.01 -1.14 3.68
N PHE A 79 -0.79 -1.92 4.40
CA PHE A 79 -0.35 -3.14 5.06
C PHE A 79 -0.50 -4.35 4.13
N MET A 80 0.57 -5.13 4.00
CA MET A 80 0.62 -6.36 3.22
C MET A 80 0.99 -7.53 4.13
N ASP A 81 0.08 -8.50 4.24
CA ASP A 81 0.36 -9.79 4.91
C ASP A 81 0.99 -10.75 3.90
N LEU A 82 2.30 -10.94 4.00
CA LEU A 82 3.13 -11.68 3.05
C LEU A 82 3.87 -12.81 3.77
N TRP A 83 3.80 -14.02 3.23
CA TRP A 83 4.44 -15.19 3.83
C TRP A 83 4.76 -16.27 2.80
N HIS A 84 6.02 -16.68 2.68
CA HIS A 84 6.50 -17.76 1.80
C HIS A 84 6.00 -17.67 0.34
N GLY A 85 5.88 -16.46 -0.19
CA GLY A 85 5.40 -16.21 -1.54
C GLY A 85 3.87 -16.08 -1.66
N GLU A 86 3.15 -16.29 -0.56
CA GLU A 86 1.72 -16.03 -0.46
C GLU A 86 1.45 -14.59 -0.02
N CYS A 87 0.31 -14.05 -0.48
CA CYS A 87 -0.22 -12.77 -0.05
C CYS A 87 -1.62 -13.01 0.53
N HIS A 88 -1.76 -12.91 1.85
CA HIS A 88 -3.03 -13.14 2.52
C HIS A 88 -3.95 -11.92 2.47
N SER A 89 -3.39 -10.71 2.54
CA SER A 89 -4.15 -9.48 2.39
C SER A 89 -3.29 -8.28 1.99
N VAL A 90 -3.90 -7.30 1.31
CA VAL A 90 -3.38 -5.93 1.13
C VAL A 90 -4.47 -4.93 1.50
N ARG A 91 -4.23 -4.12 2.53
CA ARG A 91 -5.24 -3.23 3.10
C ARG A 91 -4.67 -1.85 3.43
N ILE A 92 -5.51 -0.83 3.28
CA ILE A 92 -5.26 0.46 3.90
C ILE A 92 -5.67 0.34 5.37
N VAL A 93 -4.77 0.70 6.28
CA VAL A 93 -4.97 0.50 7.72
C VAL A 93 -4.65 1.78 8.51
N PRO A 94 -5.20 1.93 9.73
CA PRO A 94 -4.80 2.96 10.67
C PRO A 94 -3.31 2.91 11.02
N GLU A 95 -2.75 4.06 11.42
CA GLU A 95 -1.35 4.17 11.84
C GLU A 95 -0.95 3.11 12.88
N GLU A 96 -1.78 2.87 13.90
CA GLU A 96 -1.50 1.89 14.97
C GLU A 96 -1.19 0.49 14.38
N ILE A 97 -1.98 0.06 13.40
CA ILE A 97 -1.79 -1.24 12.74
C ILE A 97 -0.61 -1.18 11.78
N GLY A 98 -0.50 -0.10 10.99
CA GLY A 98 0.59 0.07 10.02
C GLY A 98 1.96 0.09 10.68
N ARG A 99 2.12 0.81 11.79
CA ARG A 99 3.38 0.89 12.55
C ARG A 99 3.74 -0.41 13.27
N SER A 100 2.76 -1.31 13.49
CA SER A 100 3.00 -2.62 14.10
C SER A 100 3.61 -3.66 13.13
N GLY A 101 3.68 -3.36 11.83
CA GLY A 101 4.22 -4.26 10.81
C GLY A 101 5.70 -4.63 10.99
N GLU A 102 6.10 -5.81 10.47
CA GLU A 102 7.49 -6.29 10.64
C GLU A 102 8.48 -5.44 9.82
N TYR A 103 8.14 -5.07 8.59
CA TYR A 103 8.94 -4.18 7.75
C TYR A 103 8.12 -2.96 7.40
N VAL A 104 8.49 -1.78 7.91
CA VAL A 104 7.81 -0.53 7.57
C VAL A 104 8.75 0.30 6.68
N LEU A 105 8.37 0.50 5.42
CA LEU A 105 9.07 1.34 4.46
C LEU A 105 8.33 2.67 4.31
N GLU A 106 9.03 3.77 4.55
CA GLU A 106 8.43 5.11 4.57
C GLU A 106 9.08 6.04 3.54
N ALA A 107 8.26 6.78 2.80
CA ALA A 107 8.71 7.80 1.87
C ALA A 107 7.60 8.82 1.53
N GLU A 108 8.02 9.94 0.93
CA GLU A 108 7.12 10.93 0.34
C GLU A 108 6.21 10.30 -0.73
N TYR A 109 4.95 10.75 -0.78
CA TYR A 109 3.97 10.33 -1.79
C TYR A 109 4.54 10.37 -3.22
N ASP A 110 5.15 11.51 -3.60
CA ASP A 110 5.76 11.69 -4.92
C ASP A 110 6.85 10.65 -5.22
N ARG A 111 7.58 10.19 -4.20
CA ARG A 111 8.61 9.15 -4.38
C ARG A 111 7.96 7.81 -4.67
N TRP A 112 6.92 7.43 -3.92
CA TRP A 112 6.18 6.20 -4.18
C TRP A 112 5.53 6.21 -5.55
N LYS A 113 4.91 7.33 -5.95
CA LYS A 113 4.36 7.54 -7.28
C LYS A 113 5.39 7.26 -8.38
N ARG A 114 6.60 7.82 -8.26
CA ARG A 114 7.70 7.59 -9.22
C ARG A 114 8.25 6.17 -9.19
N VAL A 115 8.21 5.48 -8.04
CA VAL A 115 8.54 4.05 -7.94
C VAL A 115 7.50 3.21 -8.69
N MET A 116 6.21 3.47 -8.50
CA MET A 116 5.13 2.74 -9.18
C MET A 116 5.15 2.98 -10.70
N ARG A 117 5.51 4.20 -11.14
CA ARG A 117 5.80 4.53 -12.54
C ARG A 117 7.10 3.93 -13.10
N LYS A 118 7.89 3.25 -12.26
CA LYS A 118 9.20 2.68 -12.61
C LYS A 118 10.26 3.70 -13.03
N GLU A 119 10.03 4.99 -12.73
CA GLU A 119 11.02 6.05 -12.91
C GLU A 119 12.15 5.95 -11.87
N LEU A 120 11.82 5.42 -10.69
CA LEU A 120 12.78 5.12 -9.62
C LEU A 120 12.88 3.61 -9.40
N ASN A 121 14.11 3.12 -9.28
CA ASN A 121 14.37 1.71 -9.00
C ASN A 121 14.24 1.44 -7.49
N VAL A 122 13.23 0.68 -7.08
CA VAL A 122 12.94 0.39 -5.67
C VAL A 122 14.13 -0.15 -4.86
N VAL A 123 14.97 -0.99 -5.46
CA VAL A 123 16.15 -1.55 -4.79
C VAL A 123 17.16 -0.45 -4.48
N LYS A 124 17.41 0.44 -5.45
CA LYS A 124 18.28 1.60 -5.26
C LYS A 124 17.72 2.54 -4.20
N GLU A 125 16.41 2.78 -4.21
CA GLU A 125 15.78 3.69 -3.27
C GLU A 125 15.81 3.15 -1.82
N ILE A 126 15.64 1.84 -1.62
CA ILE A 126 15.84 1.20 -0.31
C ILE A 126 17.31 1.27 0.10
N ALA A 127 18.24 0.90 -0.80
CA ALA A 127 19.67 0.86 -0.52
C ALA A 127 20.25 2.24 -0.16
N THR A 128 19.71 3.31 -0.75
CA THR A 128 20.12 4.69 -0.48
C THR A 128 19.27 5.39 0.59
N MET A 129 18.45 4.63 1.32
CA MET A 129 17.58 5.11 2.41
C MET A 129 16.60 6.22 1.99
N LYS A 130 16.21 6.23 0.71
CA LYS A 130 15.17 7.11 0.18
C LYS A 130 13.78 6.52 0.36
N LEU A 131 13.66 5.18 0.32
CA LEU A 131 12.58 4.44 0.99
C LEU A 131 13.16 3.96 2.33
N LYS A 132 12.76 4.60 3.43
CA LYS A 132 13.37 4.41 4.75
C LYS A 132 12.76 3.21 5.45
N LEU A 133 13.60 2.27 5.90
CA LEU A 133 13.18 1.22 6.82
C LEU A 133 13.09 1.79 8.25
N VAL A 134 11.91 1.69 8.87
CA VAL A 134 11.62 2.24 10.21
C VAL A 134 11.05 1.15 11.15
N PRO A 135 11.57 0.98 12.37
CA PRO A 135 12.89 1.42 12.81
C PRO A 135 13.98 0.70 12.01
N PHE A 136 15.10 1.38 11.77
CA PHE A 136 16.22 0.78 11.06
C PHE A 136 16.89 -0.31 11.91
N ASN A 137 17.14 -1.46 11.30
CA ASN A 137 17.98 -2.52 11.87
C ASN A 137 18.68 -3.30 10.75
N PHE A 138 19.98 -3.55 10.90
CA PHE A 138 20.80 -4.28 9.95
C PHE A 138 20.23 -5.66 9.56
N LYS A 139 19.66 -6.42 10.50
CA LYS A 139 19.06 -7.73 10.20
C LYS A 139 17.90 -7.59 9.20
N LYS A 140 17.01 -6.63 9.42
CA LYS A 140 15.87 -6.37 8.53
C LYS A 140 16.33 -5.81 7.18
N ALA A 141 17.30 -4.89 7.19
CA ALA A 141 17.90 -4.36 5.96
C ALA A 141 18.56 -5.45 5.11
N ALA A 142 19.28 -6.40 5.72
CA ALA A 142 19.87 -7.54 5.02
C ALA A 142 18.79 -8.45 4.39
N LYS A 143 17.67 -8.68 5.10
CA LYS A 143 16.55 -9.48 4.57
C LYS A 143 15.85 -8.79 3.40
N LEU A 144 15.66 -7.47 3.45
CA LEU A 144 15.18 -6.69 2.29
C LEU A 144 16.14 -6.76 1.10
N ALA A 145 17.46 -6.67 1.35
CA ALA A 145 18.47 -6.79 0.31
C ALA A 145 18.53 -8.20 -0.32
N ALA A 146 18.18 -9.25 0.42
CA ALA A 146 18.03 -10.59 -0.13
C ALA A 146 16.74 -10.75 -0.97
N ALA A 147 15.71 -9.95 -0.70
CA ALA A 147 14.38 -10.04 -1.32
C ALA A 147 14.18 -9.09 -2.53
N THR A 148 15.26 -8.66 -3.21
CA THR A 148 15.18 -7.67 -4.30
C THR A 148 14.27 -8.08 -5.45
N GLN A 149 14.29 -9.35 -5.86
CA GLN A 149 13.44 -9.84 -6.94
C GLN A 149 11.94 -9.75 -6.58
N ALA A 150 11.60 -10.09 -5.33
CA ALA A 150 10.23 -9.94 -4.83
C ALA A 150 9.81 -8.47 -4.79
N ALA A 151 10.67 -7.58 -4.29
CA ALA A 151 10.40 -6.13 -4.26
C ALA A 151 10.19 -5.54 -5.67
N ILE A 152 11.04 -5.91 -6.63
CA ILE A 152 10.88 -5.50 -8.04
C ILE A 152 9.55 -6.01 -8.61
N ARG A 153 9.18 -7.27 -8.31
CA ARG A 153 7.92 -7.83 -8.81
C ARG A 153 6.70 -7.16 -8.17
N LEU A 154 6.70 -6.90 -6.86
CA LEU A 154 5.66 -6.14 -6.17
C LEU A 154 5.44 -4.77 -6.81
N VAL A 155 6.52 -4.02 -7.08
CA VAL A 155 6.42 -2.71 -7.75
C VAL A 155 5.88 -2.85 -9.16
N ALA A 156 6.27 -3.88 -9.91
CA ALA A 156 5.72 -4.12 -11.24
C ALA A 156 4.20 -4.37 -11.19
N LEU A 157 3.73 -5.22 -10.27
CA LEU A 157 2.32 -5.55 -10.10
C LEU A 157 1.50 -4.34 -9.61
N ALA A 158 2.03 -3.57 -8.66
CA ALA A 158 1.38 -2.35 -8.19
C ALA A 158 1.30 -1.30 -9.32
N GLY A 159 2.39 -1.13 -10.09
CA GLY A 159 2.43 -0.22 -11.23
C GLY A 159 1.47 -0.59 -12.37
N GLU A 160 1.13 -1.88 -12.55
CA GLU A 160 0.13 -2.33 -13.53
C GLU A 160 -1.32 -1.94 -13.19
N VAL A 161 -1.57 -1.41 -11.98
CA VAL A 161 -2.90 -1.03 -11.50
C VAL A 161 -2.96 0.38 -10.92
N SER A 162 -1.86 1.14 -11.02
CA SER A 162 -1.70 2.46 -10.40
C SER A 162 -1.54 3.54 -11.47
N ASP A 163 -2.57 3.71 -12.30
CA ASP A 163 -2.57 4.68 -13.40
C ASP A 163 -3.29 5.99 -13.04
N LYS A 164 -4.03 6.02 -11.94
CA LYS A 164 -4.88 7.14 -11.53
C LYS A 164 -4.44 7.69 -10.17
N PHE A 165 -3.65 8.77 -10.21
CA PHE A 165 -3.08 9.38 -9.01
C PHE A 165 -3.94 10.55 -8.52
N PRO A 166 -4.23 10.65 -7.20
CA PRO A 166 -5.06 11.71 -6.64
C PRO A 166 -4.69 13.15 -7.02
N ASP A 167 -3.39 13.46 -7.10
CA ASP A 167 -2.88 14.79 -7.45
C ASP A 167 -3.01 15.15 -8.94
N GLU A 168 -3.42 14.19 -9.77
CA GLU A 168 -3.64 14.36 -11.22
C GLU A 168 -5.11 14.28 -11.61
N LEU A 169 -6.01 14.19 -10.61
CA LEU A 169 -7.46 14.16 -10.84
C LEU A 169 -7.99 15.54 -11.23
N GLU A 170 -9.07 15.55 -12.01
CA GLU A 170 -9.85 16.76 -12.27
C GLU A 170 -10.42 17.32 -10.95
N PRO A 171 -10.63 18.65 -10.82
CA PRO A 171 -10.99 19.27 -9.54
C PRO A 171 -12.21 18.67 -8.83
N GLU A 172 -13.26 18.31 -9.57
CA GLU A 172 -14.48 17.70 -9.00
C GLU A 172 -14.23 16.28 -8.48
N GLU A 173 -13.46 15.50 -9.23
CA GLU A 173 -13.11 14.13 -8.85
C GLU A 173 -12.12 14.13 -7.68
N HIS A 174 -11.17 15.06 -7.67
CA HIS A 174 -10.25 15.27 -6.55
C HIS A 174 -11.00 15.65 -5.27
N GLN A 175 -12.03 16.51 -5.36
CA GLN A 175 -12.85 16.84 -4.20
C GLN A 175 -13.62 15.60 -3.67
N SER A 176 -14.21 14.82 -4.58
CA SER A 176 -14.89 13.57 -4.22
C SER A 176 -13.95 12.57 -3.54
N PHE A 177 -12.70 12.50 -3.99
CA PHE A 177 -11.66 11.70 -3.36
C PHE A 177 -11.33 12.19 -1.94
N LYS A 178 -11.19 13.50 -1.72
CA LYS A 178 -10.95 14.07 -0.39
C LYS A 178 -12.10 13.77 0.58
N ASP A 179 -13.34 13.87 0.11
CA ASP A 179 -14.52 13.56 0.90
C ASP A 179 -14.54 12.08 1.31
N LEU A 180 -14.14 11.19 0.40
CA LEU A 180 -13.93 9.78 0.70
C LEU A 180 -12.85 9.59 1.77
N MET A 181 -11.67 10.21 1.63
CA MET A 181 -10.58 10.07 2.61
C MET A 181 -11.02 10.53 4.01
N GLN A 182 -11.75 11.64 4.11
CA GLN A 182 -12.30 12.12 5.38
C GLN A 182 -13.34 11.17 5.99
N LYS A 183 -14.23 10.61 5.16
CA LYS A 183 -15.17 9.57 5.60
C LYS A 183 -14.41 8.37 6.15
N LEU A 184 -13.40 7.89 5.43
CA LEU A 184 -12.64 6.72 5.81
C LEU A 184 -11.81 6.94 7.09
N LYS A 185 -11.23 8.13 7.27
CA LYS A 185 -10.60 8.55 8.53
C LYS A 185 -11.57 8.46 9.71
N THR A 186 -12.79 8.97 9.53
CA THR A 186 -13.82 8.98 10.58
C THR A 186 -14.36 7.59 10.92
N GLU A 187 -14.54 6.74 9.90
CA GLU A 187 -15.15 5.42 10.05
C GLU A 187 -14.14 4.34 10.42
N PHE A 188 -12.94 4.33 9.82
CA PHE A 188 -11.95 3.26 9.95
C PHE A 188 -10.71 3.68 10.73
N GLY A 189 -10.49 4.97 10.92
CA GLY A 189 -9.33 5.49 11.62
C GLY A 189 -8.06 5.59 10.77
N PHE A 190 -8.22 5.67 9.45
CA PHE A 190 -7.09 5.96 8.57
C PHE A 190 -6.43 7.29 8.92
#